data_AF-A0AAV4GHI5-F1
#
_entry.id   AF-A0AAV4GHI5-F1
#
_cell.length_a   1.000
_cell.length_b   1.000
_cell.length_c   1.000
_cell.angle_alpha   90.00
_cell.angle_beta   90.00
_cell.angle_gamma   90.00
#
_symmetry.space_group_name_H-M   'P 1'
#
loop_
_entity.id
_entity.type
_entity.pdbx_description
1 polymer ?
#
loop_
_entity_poly.entity_id
_entity_poly.type
_entity_poly.pdbx_seq_one_letter_code
_entity_poly.pdbx_strand_id
1 'polypeptide(L)'
;MSPKDNGHVEEIMKSIVYRKKDVDGEKVEWLKIQWLRLRKDEPFKVFFKYSSDDSTPFRCLDIGKRSPRERRVSLTCLSGTLPQLYLNGHPIKAAKYRDLQSFIPMVHHAFYRSLLQDGSCDPDADAENDIVYIEDDDAQ
;
A
#
# COMPACT_ATOMS: atom_id res chain seq x y z
N MET A 1 13.22 -5.59 -0.22
CA MET A 1 12.24 -5.37 -1.31
C MET A 1 13.03 -5.19 -2.60
N SER A 2 12.75 -6.00 -3.63
CA SER A 2 13.50 -5.91 -4.89
C SER A 2 13.04 -4.68 -5.68
N PRO A 3 13.93 -3.90 -6.31
CA PRO A 3 13.57 -2.68 -7.03
C PRO A 3 12.59 -2.87 -8.20
N LYS A 4 12.33 -4.12 -8.63
CA LYS A 4 11.55 -4.45 -9.84
C LYS A 4 10.03 -4.48 -9.62
N ASP A 5 9.55 -4.44 -8.38
CA ASP A 5 8.14 -4.70 -8.06
C ASP A 5 7.21 -3.46 -8.22
N ASN A 6 7.75 -2.28 -8.54
CA ASN A 6 7.02 -1.01 -8.50
C ASN A 6 6.59 -0.43 -9.87
N GLY A 7 6.87 -1.10 -10.99
CA GLY A 7 6.64 -0.52 -12.33
C GLY A 7 5.20 -0.06 -12.59
N HIS A 8 4.21 -0.79 -12.10
CA HIS A 8 2.80 -0.41 -12.20
C HIS A 8 2.40 0.75 -11.28
N VAL A 9 3.07 0.89 -10.13
CA VAL A 9 2.87 2.00 -9.19
C VAL A 9 3.32 3.30 -9.84
N GLU A 10 4.44 3.29 -10.55
CA GLU A 10 4.94 4.46 -11.29
C GLU A 10 3.98 4.91 -12.39
N GLU A 11 3.36 3.98 -13.10
CA GLU A 11 2.38 4.28 -14.14
C GLU A 11 1.11 4.91 -13.56
N ILE A 12 0.61 4.35 -12.46
CA ILE A 12 -0.52 4.93 -11.71
C ILE A 12 -0.15 6.34 -11.22
N MET A 13 1.04 6.53 -10.65
CA MET A 13 1.51 7.83 -10.17
C MET A 13 1.57 8.89 -11.28
N LYS A 14 1.94 8.51 -12.51
CA LYS A 14 1.94 9.44 -13.66
C LYS A 14 0.53 9.89 -14.08
N SER A 15 -0.48 9.07 -13.80
CA SER A 15 -1.89 9.32 -14.18
C SER A 15 -2.66 10.19 -13.17
N ILE A 16 -2.16 10.31 -11.94
CA ILE A 16 -2.80 11.07 -10.85
C ILE A 16 -2.06 12.39 -10.56
N VAL A 17 -2.77 13.34 -9.95
CA VAL A 17 -2.21 14.63 -9.53
C VAL A 17 -2.61 14.92 -8.09
N TYR A 18 -1.66 15.40 -7.29
CA TYR A 18 -1.95 15.92 -5.96
C TYR A 18 -2.73 17.24 -6.05
N ARG A 19 -3.95 17.24 -5.54
CA ARG A 19 -4.86 18.40 -5.56
C ARG A 19 -4.97 19.03 -4.18
N LYS A 20 -4.91 20.36 -4.13
CA LYS A 20 -5.10 21.15 -2.90
C LYS A 20 -6.52 21.71 -2.75
N LYS A 21 -7.34 21.56 -3.79
CA LYS A 21 -8.71 22.05 -3.88
C LYS A 21 -9.64 20.95 -4.38
N ASP A 22 -10.85 20.92 -3.86
CA ASP A 22 -11.90 19.99 -4.27
C ASP A 22 -12.56 20.44 -5.60
N VAL A 23 -13.57 19.69 -6.04
CA VAL A 23 -14.33 19.97 -7.27
C VAL A 23 -15.10 21.30 -7.16
N ASP A 24 -15.51 21.68 -5.95
CA ASP A 24 -16.24 22.91 -5.66
C ASP A 24 -15.31 24.14 -5.52
N GLY A 25 -13.99 23.93 -5.55
CA GLY A 25 -12.96 24.98 -5.50
C GLY A 25 -12.45 25.31 -4.10
N GLU A 26 -12.95 24.61 -3.10
CA GLU A 26 -12.62 24.80 -1.70
C GLU A 26 -11.35 24.07 -1.30
N LYS A 27 -10.66 24.58 -0.27
CA LYS A 27 -9.39 24.02 0.19
C LYS A 27 -9.61 22.63 0.83
N VAL A 28 -8.75 21.68 0.45
CA VAL A 28 -8.70 20.35 1.06
C VAL A 28 -7.68 20.35 2.19
N GLU A 29 -8.16 20.11 3.41
CA GLU A 29 -7.32 19.99 4.60
C GLU A 29 -7.07 18.50 4.88
N TRP A 30 -6.06 17.96 4.22
CA TRP A 30 -5.74 16.52 4.24
C TRP A 30 -5.63 15.93 5.65
N LEU A 31 -5.03 16.67 6.58
CA LEU A 31 -4.83 16.23 7.97
C LEU A 31 -6.13 16.19 8.80
N LYS A 32 -7.19 16.88 8.37
CA LYS A 32 -8.49 16.88 9.06
C LYS A 32 -9.46 15.84 8.51
N ILE A 33 -9.09 15.12 7.46
CA ILE A 33 -9.96 14.09 6.88
C ILE A 33 -10.08 12.95 7.88
N GLN A 34 -11.30 12.71 8.34
CA GLN A 34 -11.62 11.59 9.23
C GLN A 34 -12.17 10.39 8.46
N TRP A 35 -12.81 10.65 7.31
CA TRP A 35 -13.44 9.61 6.52
C TRP A 35 -13.11 9.75 5.04
N LEU A 36 -12.66 8.65 4.45
CA LEU A 36 -12.30 8.57 3.05
C LEU A 36 -13.01 7.39 2.40
N ARG A 37 -13.58 7.62 1.22
CA ARG A 37 -14.31 6.63 0.43
C ARG A 37 -13.84 6.67 -1.01
N LEU A 38 -13.47 5.50 -1.52
CA LEU A 38 -13.13 5.25 -2.92
C LEU A 38 -14.22 4.40 -3.55
N ARG A 39 -14.58 4.68 -4.80
CA ARG A 39 -15.57 3.91 -5.56
C ARG A 39 -14.90 3.31 -6.79
N LYS A 40 -15.20 2.04 -7.07
CA LYS A 40 -14.65 1.35 -8.26
C LYS A 40 -15.14 1.99 -9.56
N ASP A 41 -16.37 2.51 -9.55
CA ASP A 41 -16.99 3.15 -10.71
C ASP A 41 -16.36 4.52 -11.03
N GLU A 42 -15.75 5.16 -10.03
CA GLU A 42 -15.17 6.50 -10.14
C GLU A 42 -13.76 6.53 -9.52
N PRO A 43 -12.79 5.85 -10.15
CA PRO A 43 -11.50 5.57 -9.52
C PRO A 43 -10.56 6.79 -9.42
N PHE A 44 -10.83 7.87 -10.16
CA PHE A 44 -10.12 9.15 -10.05
C PHE A 44 -10.80 10.16 -9.12
N LYS A 45 -11.88 9.76 -8.44
CA LYS A 45 -12.57 10.60 -7.45
C LYS A 45 -12.36 10.06 -6.06
N VAL A 46 -11.90 10.93 -5.17
CA VAL A 46 -11.79 10.65 -3.75
C VAL A 46 -12.94 11.37 -3.05
N PHE A 47 -13.79 10.61 -2.37
CA PHE A 47 -14.86 11.15 -1.54
C PHE A 47 -14.37 11.24 -0.11
N PHE A 48 -14.53 12.39 0.53
CA PHE A 48 -14.02 12.59 1.89
C PHE A 48 -14.96 13.43 2.76
N LYS A 49 -14.81 13.29 4.07
CA LYS A 49 -15.48 14.09 5.10
C LYS A 49 -14.49 14.43 6.23
N TYR A 50 -14.75 15.55 6.88
CA TYR A 50 -14.03 15.98 8.09
C TYR A 50 -14.71 15.53 9.39
N SER A 51 -15.90 14.93 9.30
CA SER A 51 -16.67 14.40 10.42
C SER A 51 -17.01 12.94 10.17
N SER A 52 -17.11 12.16 11.24
CA SER A 52 -17.61 10.79 11.26
C SER A 52 -19.14 10.69 11.24
N ASP A 53 -19.86 11.82 11.26
CA ASP A 53 -21.32 11.83 11.23
C ASP A 53 -21.88 11.46 9.85
N ASP A 54 -22.89 10.60 9.84
CA ASP A 54 -23.56 10.11 8.64
C ASP A 54 -24.36 11.21 7.93
N SER A 55 -24.88 12.18 8.69
CA SER A 55 -25.71 13.27 8.15
C SER A 55 -24.92 14.24 7.26
N THR A 56 -23.60 14.33 7.45
CA THR A 56 -22.77 15.24 6.66
C THR A 56 -22.63 14.74 5.22
N PRO A 57 -22.67 15.61 4.19
CA PRO A 57 -22.45 15.19 2.81
C PRO A 57 -20.96 14.93 2.55
N PHE A 58 -20.66 14.00 1.62
CA PHE A 58 -19.30 13.78 1.15
C PHE A 58 -18.87 14.92 0.22
N ARG A 59 -17.64 15.38 0.40
CA ARG A 59 -16.95 16.27 -0.54
C ARG A 59 -16.20 15.42 -1.57
N CYS A 60 -15.99 15.96 -2.76
CA CYS A 60 -15.39 15.22 -3.87
C CYS A 60 -14.10 15.88 -4.36
N LEU A 61 -13.03 15.10 -4.49
CA LEU A 61 -11.76 15.50 -5.05
C LEU A 61 -11.46 14.73 -6.34
N ASP A 62 -11.29 15.43 -7.46
CA ASP A 62 -10.89 14.84 -8.75
C ASP A 62 -9.36 14.84 -8.88
N ILE A 63 -8.73 13.69 -8.61
CA ILE A 63 -7.28 13.50 -8.70
C ILE A 63 -6.80 13.16 -10.11
N GLY A 64 -7.70 13.08 -11.09
CA GLY A 64 -7.35 12.81 -12.48
C GLY A 64 -6.51 13.94 -13.08
N LYS A 65 -5.46 13.56 -13.81
CA LYS A 65 -4.67 14.52 -14.60
C LYS A 65 -5.52 15.02 -15.78
N ARG A 66 -5.66 16.34 -15.90
CA ARG A 66 -6.32 17.00 -17.03
C ARG A 66 -5.24 17.42 -18.02
N SER A 67 -4.99 16.62 -19.05
CA SER A 67 -4.09 17.00 -20.16
C SER A 67 -4.94 17.65 -21.25
N PRO A 68 -4.63 18.86 -21.73
CA PRO A 68 -5.35 19.49 -22.85
C PRO A 68 -5.16 18.76 -24.19
N ARG A 69 -4.07 17.98 -24.33
CA ARG A 69 -3.72 17.26 -25.56
C ARG A 69 -4.08 15.78 -25.55
N GLU A 70 -4.24 15.19 -24.37
CA GLU A 70 -4.59 13.78 -24.24
C GLU A 70 -6.00 13.68 -23.65
N ARG A 71 -6.89 12.95 -24.33
CA ARG A 71 -8.13 12.45 -23.73
C ARG A 71 -7.77 11.91 -22.34
N ARG A 72 -8.56 12.27 -21.31
CA ARG A 72 -8.41 11.77 -19.93
C ARG A 72 -7.93 10.32 -19.99
N VAL A 73 -6.77 10.03 -19.40
CA VAL A 73 -6.24 8.66 -19.35
C VAL A 73 -7.34 7.82 -18.72
N SER A 74 -8.02 7.05 -19.57
CA SER A 74 -9.18 6.30 -19.12
C SER A 74 -8.65 5.19 -18.24
N LEU A 75 -9.26 5.01 -17.07
CA LEU A 75 -8.89 3.90 -16.22
C LEU A 75 -9.22 2.56 -16.90
N THR A 76 -9.93 2.51 -18.04
CA THR A 76 -10.01 1.31 -18.88
C THR A 76 -8.65 0.81 -19.37
N CYS A 77 -7.64 1.66 -19.50
CA CYS A 77 -6.26 1.25 -19.78
C CYS A 77 -5.59 0.57 -18.57
N LEU A 78 -6.06 0.88 -17.35
CA LEU A 78 -5.65 0.28 -16.06
C LEU A 78 -6.65 -0.76 -15.53
N SER A 79 -7.82 -0.88 -16.17
CA SER A 79 -8.93 -1.79 -15.84
C SER A 79 -8.86 -3.08 -16.64
N GLY A 80 -7.90 -3.19 -17.57
CA GLY A 80 -7.35 -4.49 -17.90
C GLY A 80 -6.80 -5.07 -16.60
N THR A 81 -7.26 -6.26 -16.22
CA THR A 81 -6.87 -7.02 -15.04
C THR A 81 -5.43 -6.69 -14.65
N LEU A 82 -5.24 -5.95 -13.55
CA LEU A 82 -3.89 -5.65 -13.06
C LEU A 82 -3.14 -6.99 -13.02
N PRO A 83 -1.99 -7.10 -13.70
CA PRO A 83 -1.31 -8.37 -13.79
C PRO A 83 -1.00 -8.83 -12.36
N GLN A 84 -1.40 -10.06 -12.05
CA GLN A 84 -1.11 -10.64 -10.75
C GLN A 84 0.42 -10.76 -10.64
N LEU A 85 1.03 -9.85 -9.88
CA LEU A 85 2.50 -9.75 -9.75
C LEU A 85 3.11 -11.04 -9.19
N TYR A 86 2.34 -11.72 -8.33
CA TYR A 86 2.75 -12.97 -7.69
C TYR A 86 1.74 -14.06 -8.03
N LEU A 87 2.08 -14.90 -9.01
CA LEU A 87 1.26 -16.08 -9.37
C LEU A 87 1.14 -17.05 -8.18
N ASN A 88 2.23 -17.19 -7.42
CA ASN A 88 2.33 -18.00 -6.22
C ASN A 88 2.65 -17.11 -5.02
N GLY A 89 2.20 -17.50 -3.83
CA GLY A 89 2.54 -16.78 -2.59
C GLY A 89 4.05 -16.76 -2.36
N HIS A 90 4.55 -15.70 -1.72
CA HIS A 90 5.96 -15.65 -1.32
C HIS A 90 6.26 -16.75 -0.29
N PRO A 91 7.38 -17.47 -0.45
CA PRO A 91 7.78 -18.45 0.54
C PRO A 91 8.11 -17.78 1.86
N ILE A 92 7.70 -18.42 2.96
CA ILE A 92 7.96 -17.96 4.32
C ILE A 92 9.25 -18.61 4.80
N LYS A 93 10.15 -17.81 5.38
CA LYS A 93 11.35 -18.33 6.05
C LYS A 93 10.98 -19.28 7.18
N ALA A 94 11.74 -20.37 7.34
CA ALA A 94 11.47 -21.41 8.34
C ALA A 94 11.40 -20.88 9.78
N ALA A 95 12.24 -19.89 10.14
CA ALA A 95 12.23 -19.26 11.46
C ALA A 95 10.89 -18.54 11.73
N LYS A 96 10.43 -17.75 10.76
CA LYS A 96 9.15 -17.03 10.83
C LYS A 96 7.96 -17.98 10.85
N TYR A 97 8.05 -19.11 10.13
CA TYR A 97 7.00 -20.13 10.12
C TYR A 97 6.81 -20.78 11.50
N ARG A 98 7.91 -21.15 12.17
CA ARG A 98 7.88 -21.74 13.51
C ARG A 98 7.28 -20.79 14.54
N ASP A 99 7.73 -19.54 14.51
CA ASP A 99 7.21 -18.48 15.37
C ASP A 99 5.70 -18.30 15.18
N LEU A 100 5.27 -18.16 13.91
CA LEU A 100 3.88 -17.98 13.54
C LEU A 100 2.97 -19.13 14.04
N GLN A 101 3.41 -20.39 13.98
CA GLN A 101 2.62 -21.53 14.45
C GLN A 101 2.27 -21.46 15.95
N SER A 102 3.10 -20.82 16.78
CA SER A 102 2.88 -20.74 18.22
C SER A 102 1.73 -19.81 18.62
N PHE A 103 1.44 -18.79 17.79
CA PHE A 103 0.41 -17.77 18.06
C PHE A 103 -0.95 -18.08 17.42
N ILE A 104 -1.02 -19.08 16.55
CA ILE A 104 -2.24 -19.37 15.79
C ILE A 104 -3.09 -20.43 16.52
N PRO A 105 -4.38 -20.16 16.77
CA PRO A 105 -5.32 -21.16 17.26
C PRO A 105 -5.38 -22.39 16.34
N MET A 106 -5.47 -23.58 16.92
CA MET A 106 -5.41 -24.87 16.20
C MET A 106 -6.41 -24.98 15.03
N VAL A 107 -7.57 -24.30 15.13
CA VAL A 107 -8.60 -24.24 14.08
C VAL A 107 -8.05 -23.68 12.75
N HIS A 108 -7.07 -22.79 12.80
CA HIS A 108 -6.51 -22.16 11.60
C HIS A 108 -5.23 -22.85 11.10
N HIS A 109 -4.69 -23.85 11.82
CA HIS A 109 -3.42 -24.51 11.45
C HIS A 109 -3.44 -25.11 10.04
N ALA A 110 -4.58 -25.62 9.56
CA ALA A 110 -4.71 -26.19 8.22
C ALA A 110 -4.35 -25.19 7.11
N PHE A 111 -4.80 -23.94 7.23
CA PHE A 111 -4.47 -22.88 6.29
C PHE A 111 -2.98 -22.57 6.31
N TYR A 112 -2.40 -22.32 7.49
CA TYR A 112 -0.98 -21.94 7.58
C TYR A 112 -0.02 -23.07 7.19
N ARG A 113 -0.42 -24.34 7.32
CA ARG A 113 0.35 -25.48 6.81
C ARG A 113 0.44 -25.52 5.28
N SER A 114 -0.50 -24.92 4.56
CA SER A 114 -0.49 -24.86 3.09
C SER A 114 0.39 -23.73 2.52
N LEU A 115 1.04 -22.93 3.36
CA LEU A 115 1.90 -21.83 2.91
C LEU A 115 3.23 -22.37 2.37
N LEU A 116 3.71 -21.79 1.27
CA LEU A 116 5.03 -22.13 0.71
C LEU A 116 6.13 -21.80 1.73
N GLN A 117 7.05 -22.73 1.95
CA GLN A 117 8.22 -22.54 2.82
C GLN A 117 9.46 -22.39 1.96
N ASP A 118 10.35 -21.47 2.34
CA ASP A 118 11.61 -21.25 1.65
C ASP A 118 12.57 -22.39 2.00
N GLY A 119 12.98 -23.16 0.99
CA GLY A 119 13.80 -24.36 1.15
C GLY A 119 15.30 -24.10 1.33
N SER A 120 15.76 -22.84 1.41
CA SER A 120 17.17 -22.54 1.65
C SER A 120 17.45 -22.37 3.14
N CYS A 121 17.76 -23.47 3.80
CA CYS A 121 18.44 -23.45 5.08
C CYS A 121 19.93 -23.69 4.80
N ASP A 122 20.67 -22.63 4.51
CA ASP A 122 22.12 -22.63 4.79
C ASP A 122 22.25 -22.09 6.23
N PRO A 123 22.52 -22.95 7.23
CA PRO A 123 22.49 -22.57 8.64
C PRO A 123 23.68 -21.70 9.10
N ASP A 124 24.61 -21.31 8.22
CA ASP A 124 25.89 -20.71 8.60
C ASP A 124 26.11 -19.25 8.12
N ALA A 125 25.07 -18.52 7.68
CA ALA A 125 25.24 -17.17 7.11
C ALA A 125 24.87 -15.99 8.03
N ASP A 126 24.50 -16.23 9.29
CA ASP A 126 23.99 -15.18 10.18
C ASP A 126 24.87 -15.05 11.46
N ALA A 127 26.19 -14.94 11.27
CA ALA A 127 27.09 -14.44 12.32
C ALA A 127 27.48 -12.99 12.01
N GLU A 128 27.18 -12.10 12.96
CA GLU A 128 27.72 -10.75 13.13
C GLU A 128 27.26 -9.67 12.13
N ASN A 129 26.18 -8.99 12.49
CA ASN A 129 26.17 -7.53 12.40
C ASN A 129 25.90 -7.01 13.82
N ASP A 130 26.98 -6.85 14.57
CA ASP A 130 27.00 -6.11 15.83
C ASP A 130 26.51 -4.68 15.57
N ILE A 131 25.43 -4.32 16.24
CA ILE A 131 24.97 -2.94 16.33
C ILE A 131 26.02 -2.21 17.18
N VAL A 132 26.92 -1.47 16.51
CA VAL A 132 27.81 -0.52 17.17
C VAL A 132 26.94 0.58 17.79
N TYR A 133 26.80 0.56 19.11
CA TYR A 133 26.31 1.72 19.85
C TYR A 133 27.37 2.82 19.73
N ILE A 134 27.03 3.88 18.99
CA ILE A 134 27.77 5.13 19.07
C ILE A 134 27.30 5.79 20.37
N GLU A 135 28.16 5.79 21.38
CA GLU A 135 27.97 6.63 22.57
C GLU A 135 28.18 8.08 22.12
N ASP A 136 27.11 8.89 22.21
CA ASP A 136 27.21 10.34 22.08
C ASP A 136 27.98 10.88 23.29
N ASP A 137 29.23 11.28 23.06
CA ASP A 137 30.10 11.94 24.03
C ASP A 137 29.50 13.30 24.44
N ASP A 138 29.29 13.49 25.75
CA ASP A 138 28.84 14.72 26.38
C ASP A 138 29.77 15.89 26.04
N ALA A 139 29.25 16.92 25.36
CA ALA A 139 29.93 18.20 25.23
C ALA A 139 29.65 19.08 26.47
N GLN A 140 30.69 19.31 27.29
CA GLN A 140 30.78 20.43 28.23
C GLN A 140 31.36 21.68 27.55
#